data_AF-A0A5E4IBZ5-F1
#
_entry.id   AF-A0A5E4IBZ5-F1
#
_cell.length_a   1.000
_cell.length_b   1.000
_cell.length_c   1.000
_cell.angle_alpha   90.00
_cell.angle_beta   90.00
_cell.angle_gamma   90.00
#
_symmetry.space_group_name_H-M   'P 1'
#
loop_
_entity.id
_entity.type
_entity.pdbx_description
1 polymer ?
#
loop_
_entity_poly.entity_id
_entity_poly.type
_entity_poly.pdbx_seq_one_letter_code
_entity_poly.pdbx_strand_id
1 'polypeptide(L)'
;MTENLENVGYSTIDEIINDILQVLSPEYQATIKEMSNNDFRDIEHFNFGQWIRNKYLHQNPAQEQLVKSLSDSKEYTFLDGDEFSHMIMDQLYEKVTTEKK
;
A
#
# COMPACT_ATOMS: atom_id res chain seq x y z
N MET A 1 23.96 -26.58 0.39
CA MET A 1 22.49 -26.58 0.37
C MET A 1 22.08 -25.17 -0.01
N THR A 2 21.90 -24.93 -1.30
CA THR A 2 21.33 -23.68 -1.82
C THR A 2 19.83 -23.78 -1.61
N GLU A 3 19.32 -23.03 -0.65
CA GLU A 3 17.87 -22.90 -0.44
C GLU A 3 17.24 -22.39 -1.74
N ASN A 4 16.26 -23.15 -2.21
CA ASN A 4 15.39 -22.78 -3.30
C ASN A 4 14.67 -21.47 -2.92
N LEU A 5 15.13 -20.34 -3.47
CA LEU A 5 14.36 -19.10 -3.61
C LEU A 5 13.24 -19.31 -4.66
N GLU A 6 12.43 -20.36 -4.49
CA GLU A 6 11.27 -20.62 -5.32
C GLU A 6 10.17 -19.62 -4.94
N ASN A 7 10.03 -18.58 -5.76
CA ASN A 7 8.89 -17.66 -5.82
C ASN A 7 8.51 -16.98 -4.49
N VAL A 8 9.38 -16.13 -3.97
CA VAL A 8 8.89 -15.01 -3.16
C VAL A 8 8.11 -14.09 -4.11
N GLY A 9 6.80 -14.29 -4.19
CA GLY A 9 5.91 -13.45 -4.98
C GLY A 9 5.84 -12.06 -4.35
N TYR A 10 6.62 -11.13 -4.87
CA TYR A 10 6.54 -9.71 -4.49
C TYR A 10 5.23 -9.12 -5.02
N SER A 11 4.49 -8.42 -4.16
CA SER A 11 3.32 -7.65 -4.58
C SER A 11 3.74 -6.26 -5.07
N THR A 12 3.20 -5.82 -6.19
CA THR A 12 3.30 -4.46 -6.70
C THR A 12 2.38 -3.51 -5.92
N ILE A 13 2.58 -2.18 -6.00
CA ILE A 13 1.62 -1.22 -5.43
C ILE A 13 0.23 -1.49 -5.98
N ASP A 14 0.09 -1.67 -7.29
CA ASP A 14 -1.21 -1.90 -7.92
C ASP A 14 -1.93 -3.13 -7.35
N GLU A 15 -1.21 -4.22 -7.08
CA GLU A 15 -1.79 -5.41 -6.45
C GLU A 15 -2.25 -5.12 -5.01
N ILE A 16 -1.46 -4.38 -4.23
CA ILE A 16 -1.83 -3.96 -2.88
C ILE A 16 -3.07 -3.06 -2.94
N ILE A 17 -3.09 -2.06 -3.81
CA ILE A 17 -4.22 -1.13 -3.98
C ILE A 17 -5.48 -1.90 -4.41
N ASN A 18 -5.38 -2.82 -5.36
CA ASN A 18 -6.52 -3.63 -5.79
C ASN A 18 -7.08 -4.52 -4.66
N ASP A 19 -6.22 -5.15 -3.87
CA ASP A 19 -6.63 -5.94 -2.70
C ASP A 19 -7.32 -5.06 -1.64
N ILE A 20 -6.77 -3.87 -1.39
CA ILE A 20 -7.34 -2.88 -0.49
C ILE A 20 -8.73 -2.42 -0.98
N LEU A 21 -8.89 -2.14 -2.27
CA LEU A 21 -10.17 -1.73 -2.86
C LEU A 21 -11.24 -2.82 -2.79
N GLN A 22 -10.86 -4.09 -2.82
CA GLN A 22 -11.80 -5.21 -2.66
C GLN A 22 -12.35 -5.33 -1.24
N VAL A 23 -11.58 -4.91 -0.24
CA VAL A 23 -12.02 -4.94 1.17
C VAL A 23 -12.64 -3.62 1.62
N LEU A 24 -12.38 -2.52 0.92
CA LEU A 24 -12.97 -1.22 1.22
C LEU A 24 -14.46 -1.20 0.84
N SER A 25 -15.31 -0.84 1.81
CA SER A 25 -16.74 -0.68 1.53
C SER A 25 -16.99 0.49 0.57
N PRO A 26 -18.00 0.42 -0.31
CA PRO A 26 -18.36 1.52 -1.20
C PRO A 26 -18.67 2.82 -0.45
N GLU A 27 -19.27 2.72 0.74
CA GLU A 27 -19.58 3.87 1.60
C GLU A 27 -18.30 4.56 2.07
N TYR A 28 -17.31 3.78 2.49
CA TYR A 28 -16.03 4.32 2.93
C TYR A 28 -15.22 4.92 1.77
N GLN A 29 -15.29 4.31 0.58
CA GLN A 29 -14.73 4.91 -0.64
C GLN A 29 -15.40 6.26 -0.99
N ALA A 30 -16.70 6.41 -0.74
CA ALA A 30 -17.39 7.68 -0.90
C ALA A 30 -16.90 8.72 0.12
N THR A 31 -16.70 8.32 1.37
CA THR A 31 -16.10 9.17 2.40
C THR A 31 -14.70 9.66 2.02
N ILE A 32 -13.84 8.78 1.48
CA ILE A 32 -12.51 9.17 0.97
C ILE A 32 -12.62 10.22 -0.15
N LYS A 33 -13.62 10.11 -1.04
CA LYS A 33 -13.85 11.09 -2.13
C LYS A 33 -14.28 12.47 -1.63
N GLU A 34 -14.82 12.57 -0.41
CA GLU A 34 -15.32 13.82 0.17
C GLU A 34 -14.25 14.56 0.99
N MET A 35 -13.12 13.92 1.30
CA MET A 35 -12.01 14.51 2.06
C MET A 35 -10.81 14.87 1.18
N SER A 36 -9.95 15.76 1.67
CA SER A 36 -8.66 16.02 1.03
C SER A 36 -7.70 14.86 1.28
N ASN A 37 -6.68 14.69 0.42
CA ASN A 37 -5.65 13.68 0.65
C ASN A 37 -4.96 13.89 2.02
N ASN A 38 -4.71 15.14 2.42
CA ASN A 38 -4.11 15.43 3.71
C ASN A 38 -5.00 14.99 4.87
N ASP A 39 -6.31 15.27 4.81
CA ASP A 39 -7.25 14.82 5.85
C ASP A 39 -7.33 13.29 5.90
N PHE A 40 -7.33 12.64 4.74
CA PHE A 40 -7.30 11.18 4.65
C PHE A 40 -6.06 10.61 5.34
N ARG A 41 -4.88 11.16 5.04
CA ARG A 41 -3.63 10.77 5.71
C ARG A 41 -3.68 11.00 7.21
N ASP A 42 -4.01 12.20 7.64
CA ASP A 42 -3.94 12.57 9.05
C ASP A 42 -4.90 11.72 9.91
N ILE A 43 -6.11 11.46 9.41
CA ILE A 43 -7.14 10.67 10.10
C ILE A 43 -6.78 9.18 10.11
N GLU A 44 -6.30 8.64 8.98
CA GLU A 44 -6.22 7.20 8.78
C GLU A 44 -4.80 6.63 8.96
N HIS A 45 -3.75 7.45 9.07
CA HIS A 45 -2.38 6.94 9.19
C HIS A 45 -2.19 6.03 10.42
N PHE A 46 -2.93 6.27 11.51
CA PHE A 46 -2.84 5.44 12.71
C PHE A 46 -3.49 4.07 12.51
N ASN A 47 -4.79 4.01 12.24
CA ASN A 47 -5.48 2.71 12.19
C ASN A 47 -5.27 2.01 10.86
N PHE A 48 -5.51 2.71 9.76
CA PHE A 48 -5.41 2.15 8.42
C PHE A 48 -3.95 1.98 8.01
N GLY A 49 -3.08 2.95 8.31
CA GLY A 49 -1.65 2.83 8.07
C GLY A 49 -0.99 1.69 8.87
N GLN A 50 -1.39 1.46 10.13
CA GLN A 50 -0.94 0.27 10.88
C GLN A 50 -1.46 -1.03 10.28
N TRP A 51 -2.71 -1.08 9.81
CA TRP A 51 -3.25 -2.27 9.15
C TRP A 51 -2.50 -2.58 7.85
N ILE A 52 -2.20 -1.57 7.02
CA ILE A 52 -1.40 -1.70 5.79
C ILE A 52 -0.03 -2.28 6.12
N ARG A 53 0.69 -1.69 7.10
CA ARG A 53 1.98 -2.20 7.55
C ARG A 53 1.89 -3.64 8.03
N ASN A 54 0.94 -3.96 8.90
CA ASN A 54 0.87 -5.30 9.46
C ASN A 54 0.56 -6.35 8.40
N LYS A 55 -0.36 -6.06 7.47
CA LYS A 55 -0.77 -7.01 6.44
C LYS A 55 0.27 -7.19 5.34
N TYR A 56 0.91 -6.12 4.88
CA TYR A 56 1.76 -6.15 3.68
C TYR A 56 3.26 -5.98 3.96
N LEU A 57 3.64 -5.50 5.15
CA LEU A 57 5.05 -5.30 5.54
C LEU A 57 5.49 -6.31 6.61
N HIS A 58 4.75 -6.47 7.71
CA HIS A 58 5.22 -7.26 8.87
C HIS A 58 4.76 -8.73 8.90
N GLN A 59 3.62 -9.09 8.32
CA GLN A 59 3.10 -10.47 8.37
C GLN A 59 3.79 -11.45 7.41
N ASN A 60 4.67 -10.96 6.55
CA ASN A 60 5.36 -11.80 5.58
C ASN A 60 6.85 -11.42 5.56
N PRO A 61 7.72 -12.18 6.24
CA PRO A 61 9.17 -11.91 6.31
C PRO A 61 9.86 -11.88 4.94
N ALA A 62 9.21 -12.43 3.91
CA ALA A 62 9.68 -12.35 2.52
C ALA A 62 9.15 -11.10 1.77
N GLN A 63 8.08 -10.45 2.27
CA GLN A 63 7.55 -9.14 1.82
C GLN A 63 8.04 -7.95 2.65
N GLU A 64 8.86 -8.17 3.68
CA GLU A 64 9.73 -7.11 4.22
C GLU A 64 10.63 -6.49 3.13
N GLN A 65 10.65 -7.08 1.93
CA GLN A 65 11.43 -6.64 0.79
C GLN A 65 10.55 -6.25 -0.41
N LEU A 66 10.73 -4.99 -0.83
CA LEU A 66 10.38 -4.35 -2.11
C LEU A 66 8.93 -4.21 -2.56
N VAL A 67 8.61 -2.93 -2.75
CA VAL A 67 7.70 -2.46 -3.78
C VAL A 67 8.46 -2.29 -5.11
N LYS A 68 8.27 -3.22 -6.05
CA LYS A 68 8.96 -3.19 -7.37
C LYS A 68 8.55 -2.03 -8.28
N SER A 69 7.43 -1.35 -8.03
CA SER A 69 6.94 -0.24 -8.87
C SER A 69 7.65 1.09 -8.63
N LEU A 70 8.60 1.16 -7.70
CA LEU A 70 9.49 2.33 -7.51
C LEU A 70 10.61 2.41 -8.58
N SER A 71 10.51 1.61 -9.65
CA SER A 71 11.58 1.20 -10.56
C SER A 71 12.10 2.25 -11.55
N ASP A 72 12.16 3.52 -11.17
CA ASP A 72 13.15 4.42 -11.79
C ASP A 72 14.40 4.61 -10.91
N SER A 73 14.35 4.29 -9.60
CA SER A 73 15.57 4.21 -8.79
C SER A 73 16.02 2.77 -8.66
N LYS A 74 17.17 2.47 -9.26
CA LYS A 74 17.96 1.28 -8.93
C LYS A 74 18.17 1.23 -7.41
N GLU A 75 18.12 0.01 -6.89
CA GLU A 75 18.38 -0.41 -5.52
C GLU A 75 17.16 -0.59 -4.63
N TYR A 76 17.23 -1.72 -3.91
CA TYR A 76 16.24 -2.25 -3.01
C TYR A 76 16.19 -1.33 -1.78
N THR A 77 15.41 -0.26 -1.82
CA THR A 77 15.27 0.64 -0.66
C THR A 77 14.43 -0.05 0.41
N PHE A 78 15.02 -0.33 1.57
CA PHE A 78 14.24 -0.64 2.77
C PHE A 78 13.43 0.60 3.12
N LEU A 79 12.11 0.52 3.04
CA LEU A 79 11.20 1.62 3.38
C LEU A 79 10.90 1.58 4.88
N ASP A 80 10.86 2.75 5.52
CA ASP A 80 10.20 2.90 6.82
C ASP A 80 8.74 2.46 6.66
N GLY A 81 8.20 1.73 7.64
CA GLY A 81 6.82 1.29 7.58
C GLY A 81 5.83 2.45 7.48
N ASP A 82 6.12 3.60 8.10
CA ASP A 82 5.28 4.79 7.98
C ASP A 82 5.30 5.33 6.54
N GLU A 83 6.49 5.45 5.93
CA GLU A 83 6.64 5.88 4.54
C GLU A 83 5.94 4.92 3.56
N PHE A 84 6.07 3.61 3.77
CA PHE A 84 5.36 2.61 3.00
C PHE A 84 3.84 2.80 3.08
N SER A 85 3.31 2.95 4.30
CA SER A 85 1.86 3.11 4.50
C SER A 85 1.32 4.40 3.87
N HIS A 86 2.04 5.51 3.97
CA HIS A 86 1.66 6.77 3.35
C HIS A 86 1.62 6.67 1.83
N MET A 87 2.60 6.01 1.22
CA MET A 87 2.64 5.80 -0.23
C MET A 87 1.44 5.00 -0.72
N ILE A 88 1.08 3.92 0.00
CA ILE A 88 -0.12 3.13 -0.32
C ILE A 88 -1.38 3.98 -0.16
N MET A 89 -1.47 4.78 0.90
CA MET A 89 -2.62 5.67 1.13
C MET A 89 -2.76 6.72 0.03
N ASP A 90 -1.67 7.31 -0.46
CA ASP A 90 -1.70 8.26 -1.57
C ASP A 90 -2.24 7.65 -2.86
N GLN A 91 -1.67 6.50 -3.23
CA GLN A 91 -2.05 5.80 -4.45
C GLN A 91 -3.49 5.31 -4.36
N LEU A 92 -3.94 4.89 -3.19
CA LEU A 92 -5.33 4.54 -2.95
C LEU A 92 -6.24 5.76 -3.13
N TYR A 93 -5.88 6.90 -2.54
CA TYR A 93 -6.65 8.14 -2.67
C TYR A 93 -6.77 8.56 -4.14
N GLU A 94 -5.66 8.57 -4.87
CA GLU A 94 -5.64 8.86 -6.31
C GLU A 94 -6.53 7.90 -7.08
N LYS A 95 -6.44 6.59 -6.84
CA LYS A 95 -7.24 5.59 -7.53
C LYS A 95 -8.74 5.79 -7.27
N VAL A 96 -9.12 5.94 -6.01
CA VAL A 96 -10.51 6.14 -5.58
C VAL A 96 -11.08 7.43 -6.19
N THR A 97 -10.31 8.51 -6.23
CA THR A 97 -10.78 9.81 -6.75
C THR A 97 -10.73 9.92 -8.27
N THR A 98 -9.87 9.15 -8.95
CA THR A 98 -9.68 9.21 -10.41
C THR A 98 -10.66 8.34 -11.19
N GLU A 99 -11.29 7.33 -10.60
CA GLU A 99 -12.38 6.53 -11.23
C GLU A 99 -13.64 7.34 -11.61
N LYS A 100 -13.59 8.68 -11.58
CA LYS A 100 -14.64 9.61 -12.00
C LYS A 100 -14.35 10.42 -13.26
N LYS A 101 -13.32 10.09 -14.07
CA LYS A 101 -13.12 10.71 -15.39
C LYS A 101 -13.51 9.81 -16.55
#